data_AF-A0A814F995-F1
#
_entry.id   AF-A0A814F995-F1
#
_cell.length_a   1.000
_cell.length_b   1.000
_cell.length_c   1.000
_cell.angle_alpha   90.00
_cell.angle_beta   90.00
_cell.angle_gamma   90.00
#
_symmetry.space_group_name_H-M   'P 1'
#
loop_
_entity.id
_entity.type
_entity.pdbx_description
1 polymer ?
#
loop_
_entity_poly.entity_id
_entity_poly.type
_entity_poly.pdbx_seq_one_letter_code
_entity_poly.pdbx_strand_id
1 'polypeptide(L)'
;MSGQFDFRALLIKVQDLLSDGDRVRLHFLLGDDIPRNLRDNPSLSGTLSVLESLFDKDMISEQDCDYLIEAFKKIHCYDAAKRLQEHQRAHTHRHGRNCSLQHILVDDSENDGHMATDESILQTHEYSETTPVTTQFELEQEVNPRSQLFTTIFRQPCNIREIILTKMCLKQKRNVFRVGQMKWEHEGITVAGGYGIGSELNQLNYPWGIFVDRNNSIFIADCLNHRVMKWNLKENRGEIVAGGNGQGSKIDQFVCPSDIAIDQENQLLYVCDHENRRVVQWSLTNKSDIHIIIPNIDCFGVVMDNRRYLYVSNRVKNEVIRLKLGEKKGTLVAGGNGKGNRFNQLNYPGFMSIDDEYALYVSDIHNHRIMKWKENAKDGIVVAGGNGDGNGLNQLSYPRGVVVDELKRVYVSDNMNHRVMQWCKDCSKGEILVGGNGAGKGSHQLFYPTGIAFDRKRNLYVADNTNHRIQKFVVDEEDTI
;
A
#
# COMPACT_ATOMS: atom_id res chain seq x y z
N MET A 1 -32.16 -8.25 -5.26
CA MET A 1 -31.37 -7.88 -4.07
C MET A 1 -30.68 -6.56 -4.37
N SER A 2 -31.14 -5.49 -3.74
CA SER A 2 -30.64 -4.13 -3.87
C SER A 2 -29.27 -4.02 -3.18
N GLY A 3 -28.21 -3.75 -3.95
CA GLY A 3 -26.89 -3.43 -3.40
C GLY A 3 -26.89 -2.01 -2.84
N GLN A 4 -26.92 -1.89 -1.52
CA GLN A 4 -26.77 -0.63 -0.80
C GLN A 4 -25.31 -0.18 -0.92
N PHE A 5 -25.08 1.06 -1.37
CA PHE A 5 -23.74 1.64 -1.49
C PHE A 5 -23.20 1.90 -0.08
N ASP A 6 -22.15 1.19 0.34
CA ASP A 6 -21.65 1.27 1.71
C ASP A 6 -20.76 2.51 1.91
N PHE A 7 -21.41 3.61 2.31
CA PHE A 7 -20.75 4.87 2.63
C PHE A 7 -19.75 4.77 3.79
N ARG A 8 -19.83 3.73 4.65
CA ARG A 8 -18.88 3.56 5.76
C ARG A 8 -17.47 3.26 5.27
N ALA A 9 -17.34 2.50 4.18
CA ALA A 9 -16.04 2.14 3.60
C ALA A 9 -15.31 3.36 2.99
N LEU A 10 -16.06 4.30 2.43
CA LEU A 10 -15.50 5.56 1.90
C LEU A 10 -15.03 6.48 3.03
N LEU A 11 -15.77 6.49 4.15
CA LEU A 11 -15.54 7.41 5.26
C LEU A 11 -14.39 6.96 6.18
N ILE A 12 -14.14 5.65 6.31
CA ILE A 12 -12.93 5.11 6.97
C ILE A 12 -11.67 5.62 6.28
N LYS A 13 -11.64 5.59 4.94
CA LYS A 13 -10.51 6.14 4.16
C LYS A 13 -10.31 7.64 4.36
N VAL A 14 -11.39 8.39 4.53
CA VAL A 14 -11.32 9.84 4.78
C VAL A 14 -10.86 10.14 6.22
N GLN A 15 -11.26 9.34 7.21
CA GLN A 15 -10.77 9.47 8.59
C GLN A 15 -9.27 9.19 8.69
N ASP A 16 -8.77 8.15 8.01
CA ASP A 16 -7.34 7.83 7.97
C ASP A 16 -6.51 8.95 7.32
N LEU A 17 -7.08 9.63 6.30
CA LEU A 17 -6.45 10.77 5.63
C LEU A 17 -6.47 12.07 6.45
N LEU A 18 -7.35 12.19 7.45
CA LEU A 18 -7.51 13.40 8.27
C LEU A 18 -6.84 13.31 9.65
N SER A 19 -6.44 12.12 10.10
CA SER A 19 -5.63 11.94 11.32
C SER A 19 -4.17 12.39 11.17
N ASP A 20 -3.68 12.57 9.94
CA ASP A 20 -2.42 13.24 9.65
C ASP A 20 -2.66 14.75 9.70
N GLY A 21 -2.17 15.41 10.76
CA GLY A 21 -2.44 16.81 11.13
C GLY A 21 -1.94 17.91 10.19
N ASP A 22 -1.88 17.68 8.88
CA ASP A 22 -1.60 18.68 7.87
C ASP A 22 -2.83 18.96 7.00
N ARG A 23 -3.03 20.22 6.63
CA ARG A 23 -4.12 20.69 5.77
C ARG A 23 -4.11 19.97 4.40
N VAL A 24 -4.82 18.85 4.29
CA VAL A 24 -4.95 18.10 3.03
C VAL A 24 -5.85 18.87 2.07
N ARG A 25 -5.28 19.34 0.96
CA ARG A 25 -6.03 19.71 -0.25
C ARG A 25 -6.54 18.41 -0.89
N LEU A 26 -7.84 18.13 -0.75
CA LEU A 26 -8.53 17.05 -1.45
C LEU A 26 -8.52 17.34 -2.97
N HIS A 27 -7.61 16.70 -3.70
CA HIS A 27 -7.73 16.56 -5.15
C HIS A 27 -8.58 15.32 -5.46
N PHE A 28 -9.80 15.52 -5.93
CA PHE A 28 -10.57 14.46 -6.56
C PHE A 28 -10.22 14.37 -8.04
N LEU A 29 -10.01 13.15 -8.52
CA LEU A 29 -9.82 12.78 -9.92
C LEU A 29 -11.05 13.19 -10.77
N LEU A 30 -10.94 14.32 -11.46
CA LEU A 30 -11.67 14.59 -12.69
C LEU A 30 -10.61 14.95 -13.73
N GLY A 31 -10.64 14.25 -14.87
CA GLY A 31 -9.61 14.27 -15.90
C GLY A 31 -9.20 15.67 -16.36
N ASP A 32 -7.94 15.79 -16.76
CA ASP A 32 -7.31 17.02 -17.22
C ASP A 32 -8.08 17.66 -18.38
N ASP A 33 -8.71 18.79 -18.12
CA ASP A 33 -8.83 19.93 -19.05
C ASP A 33 -9.27 21.18 -18.26
N ILE A 34 -8.30 21.93 -17.72
CA ILE A 34 -8.53 23.29 -17.21
C ILE A 34 -7.51 24.26 -17.86
N PRO A 35 -7.95 25.35 -18.51
CA PRO A 35 -7.06 26.34 -19.12
C PRO A 35 -6.14 27.04 -18.09
N ARG A 36 -4.93 27.43 -18.54
CA ARG A 36 -3.77 27.90 -17.75
C ARG A 36 -3.94 29.15 -16.86
N ASN A 37 -5.12 29.71 -16.62
CA ASN A 37 -5.27 31.00 -15.93
C ASN A 37 -5.98 30.96 -14.57
N LEU A 38 -5.85 29.86 -13.80
CA LEU A 38 -6.48 29.75 -12.46
C LEU A 38 -5.51 29.32 -11.35
N ARG A 39 -4.20 29.49 -11.53
CA ARG A 39 -3.21 29.09 -10.51
C ARG A 39 -3.11 30.02 -9.27
N ASP A 40 -3.72 31.20 -9.30
CA ASP A 40 -3.58 32.18 -8.21
C ASP A 40 -4.94 32.62 -7.65
N ASN A 41 -5.56 31.81 -6.79
CA ASN A 41 -6.58 32.30 -5.85
C ASN A 41 -6.81 31.34 -4.65
N PRO A 42 -6.59 31.77 -3.40
CA PRO A 42 -6.81 30.93 -2.23
C PRO A 42 -8.22 31.17 -1.66
N SER A 43 -9.22 30.39 -2.09
CA SER A 43 -10.46 30.26 -1.33
C SER A 43 -11.13 28.90 -1.57
N LEU A 44 -11.71 28.35 -0.49
CA LEU A 44 -12.43 27.08 -0.36
C LEU A 44 -13.74 26.99 -1.20
N SER A 45 -13.75 27.57 -2.39
CA SER A 45 -14.92 27.58 -3.28
C SER A 45 -15.12 26.24 -4.01
N GLY A 46 -14.02 25.55 -4.37
CA GLY A 46 -14.08 24.33 -5.19
C GLY A 46 -14.62 23.08 -4.47
N THR A 47 -14.53 23.01 -3.14
CA THR A 47 -15.00 21.84 -2.38
C THR A 47 -16.52 21.84 -2.19
N LEU A 48 -17.15 23.01 -2.23
CA LEU A 48 -18.59 23.19 -2.01
C LEU A 48 -19.43 22.80 -3.24
N SER A 49 -18.97 23.09 -4.46
CA SER A 49 -19.74 22.80 -5.69
C SER A 49 -19.88 21.30 -5.97
N VAL A 50 -18.89 20.49 -5.61
CA VAL A 50 -18.91 19.04 -5.80
C VAL A 50 -19.89 18.38 -4.82
N LEU A 51 -19.90 18.85 -3.57
CA LEU A 51 -20.86 18.40 -2.56
C LEU A 51 -22.29 18.81 -2.94
N GLU A 52 -22.52 20.06 -3.36
CA GLU A 52 -23.83 20.51 -3.86
C GLU A 52 -24.36 19.66 -5.03
N SER A 53 -23.49 19.20 -5.93
CA SER A 53 -23.89 18.32 -7.04
C SER A 53 -24.29 16.89 -6.64
N LEU A 54 -23.82 16.42 -5.47
CA LEU A 54 -24.21 15.12 -4.90
C LEU A 54 -25.55 15.22 -4.14
N PHE A 55 -25.87 16.40 -3.59
CA PHE A 55 -27.11 16.66 -2.87
C PHE A 55 -28.32 16.86 -3.79
N ASP A 56 -28.12 17.30 -5.03
CA ASP A 56 -29.20 17.57 -6.00
C ASP A 56 -29.88 16.32 -6.59
N LYS A 57 -29.53 15.10 -6.12
CA LYS A 57 -29.99 13.83 -6.70
C LYS A 57 -30.80 12.92 -5.76
N ASP A 58 -31.26 13.38 -4.60
CA ASP A 58 -32.03 12.57 -3.63
C ASP A 58 -31.32 11.24 -3.23
N MET A 59 -29.99 11.25 -3.13
CA MET A 59 -29.17 10.04 -2.94
C MET A 59 -28.67 9.79 -1.51
N ILE A 60 -29.07 10.62 -0.52
CA ILE A 60 -28.55 10.53 0.85
C ILE A 60 -29.72 10.42 1.83
N SER A 61 -29.71 9.40 2.69
CA SER A 61 -30.77 9.21 3.68
C SER A 61 -30.63 10.19 4.85
N GLU A 62 -31.73 10.46 5.57
CA GLU A 62 -31.72 11.34 6.75
C GLU A 62 -30.71 10.87 7.81
N GLN A 63 -30.55 9.54 7.94
CA GLN A 63 -29.62 8.91 8.87
C GLN A 63 -28.15 9.12 8.47
N ASP A 64 -27.85 9.22 7.18
CA ASP A 64 -26.52 9.53 6.66
C ASP A 64 -26.18 11.02 6.83
N CYS A 65 -27.17 11.90 6.73
CA CYS A 65 -27.02 13.34 7.00
C CYS A 65 -26.63 13.62 8.46
N ASP A 66 -27.29 12.98 9.43
CA ASP A 66 -26.96 13.14 10.85
C ASP A 66 -25.53 12.69 11.17
N TYR A 67 -25.11 11.57 10.56
CA TYR A 67 -23.75 11.05 10.72
C TYR A 67 -22.69 12.00 10.14
N LEU A 68 -22.96 12.59 8.98
CA LEU A 68 -22.08 13.58 8.33
C LEU A 68 -22.00 14.89 9.12
N ILE A 69 -23.11 15.38 9.69
CA ILE A 69 -23.13 16.57 10.56
C ILE A 69 -22.21 16.36 11.77
N GLU A 70 -22.30 15.21 12.43
CA GLU A 70 -21.45 14.88 13.57
C GLU A 70 -19.99 14.69 13.17
N ALA A 71 -19.71 14.12 11.99
CA ALA A 71 -18.36 14.03 11.45
C ALA A 71 -17.75 15.42 11.19
N PHE A 72 -18.51 16.35 10.59
CA PHE A 72 -18.04 17.71 10.33
C PHE A 72 -17.78 18.51 11.62
N LYS A 73 -18.60 18.33 12.66
CA LYS A 73 -18.36 18.94 13.98
C LYS A 73 -17.08 18.42 14.63
N LYS A 74 -16.81 17.10 14.53
CA LYS A 74 -15.59 16.47 15.08
C LYS A 74 -14.30 17.00 14.45
N ILE A 75 -14.35 17.46 13.21
CA ILE A 75 -13.20 18.09 12.51
C ILE A 75 -13.28 19.63 12.52
N HIS A 76 -14.11 20.22 13.40
CA HIS A 76 -14.28 21.66 13.56
C HIS A 76 -14.72 22.44 12.31
N CYS A 77 -15.36 21.76 11.35
CA CYS A 77 -15.91 22.38 10.14
C CYS A 77 -17.38 22.79 10.37
N TYR A 78 -17.59 23.73 11.29
CA TYR A 78 -18.93 24.07 11.80
C TYR A 78 -19.84 24.74 10.76
N ASP A 79 -19.29 25.47 9.79
CA ASP A 79 -20.09 26.08 8.71
C ASP A 79 -20.67 25.03 7.76
N ALA A 80 -19.90 23.98 7.44
CA ALA A 80 -20.38 22.86 6.63
C ALA A 80 -21.44 22.04 7.39
N ALA A 81 -21.19 21.77 8.68
CA ALA A 81 -22.16 21.10 9.55
C ALA A 81 -23.47 21.90 9.65
N LYS A 82 -23.39 23.22 9.78
CA LYS A 82 -24.56 24.11 9.87
C LYS A 82 -25.36 24.14 8.57
N ARG A 83 -24.70 24.26 7.42
CA ARG A 83 -25.37 24.23 6.10
C ARG A 83 -26.03 22.89 5.82
N LEU A 84 -25.39 21.78 6.20
CA LEU A 84 -25.98 20.45 6.06
C LEU A 84 -27.20 20.27 6.97
N GLN A 85 -27.15 20.82 8.19
CA GLN A 85 -28.28 20.84 9.11
C GLN A 85 -29.44 21.73 8.61
N GLU A 86 -29.13 22.84 7.93
CA GLU A 86 -30.13 23.71 7.28
C GLU A 86 -30.77 23.03 6.06
N HIS A 87 -29.99 22.29 5.26
CA HIS A 87 -30.47 21.53 4.11
C HIS A 87 -31.35 20.33 4.52
N GLN A 88 -30.97 19.60 5.58
CA GLN A 88 -31.78 18.52 6.17
C GLN A 88 -33.14 19.05 6.65
N ARG A 89 -33.17 20.24 7.29
CA ARG A 89 -34.40 20.93 7.69
C ARG A 89 -35.25 21.39 6.49
N ALA A 90 -34.61 21.81 5.40
CA ALA A 90 -35.30 22.20 4.17
C ALA A 90 -35.93 20.99 3.44
N HIS A 91 -35.27 19.82 3.46
CA HIS A 91 -35.81 18.57 2.89
C HIS A 91 -36.94 17.96 3.72
N THR A 92 -36.86 17.99 5.05
CA THR A 92 -37.99 17.61 5.93
C THR A 92 -39.20 18.54 5.77
N HIS A 93 -38.99 19.82 5.41
CA HIS A 93 -40.08 20.73 5.04
C HIS A 93 -40.62 20.53 3.60
N ARG A 94 -39.87 19.92 2.68
CA ARG A 94 -40.32 19.60 1.30
C ARG A 94 -41.21 18.35 1.23
N HIS A 95 -41.04 17.37 2.13
CA HIS A 95 -42.00 16.27 2.29
C HIS A 95 -43.19 16.61 3.20
N GLY A 96 -43.25 17.82 3.74
CA GLY A 96 -44.40 18.37 4.48
C GLY A 96 -45.25 19.39 3.71
N ARG A 97 -45.02 19.58 2.40
CA ARG A 97 -45.80 20.51 1.57
C ARG A 97 -46.25 19.86 0.27
N ASN A 98 -47.53 19.49 0.25
CA ASN A 98 -48.30 19.25 -0.96
C ASN A 98 -48.09 20.39 -1.96
N CYS A 99 -47.43 20.13 -3.08
CA CYS A 99 -47.61 20.93 -4.30
C CYS A 99 -48.79 20.33 -5.06
N SER A 100 -49.94 20.97 -4.85
CA SER A 100 -51.19 20.76 -5.57
C SER A 100 -51.04 21.03 -7.07
N LEU A 101 -51.43 20.06 -7.89
CA LEU A 101 -52.04 20.33 -9.18
C LEU A 101 -53.24 21.26 -8.98
N GLN A 102 -53.44 22.24 -9.85
CA GLN A 102 -54.71 22.97 -9.93
C GLN A 102 -55.39 22.74 -11.29
N HIS A 103 -56.71 22.52 -11.17
CA HIS A 103 -57.75 22.19 -12.17
C HIS A 103 -57.82 20.69 -12.48
N ILE A 104 -58.88 19.96 -12.13
CA ILE A 104 -60.32 20.23 -12.36
C ILE A 104 -61.21 19.62 -11.23
N LEU A 105 -62.09 20.47 -10.69
CA LEU A 105 -63.45 20.31 -10.12
C LEU A 105 -63.94 19.00 -9.42
N VAL A 106 -64.34 19.20 -8.15
CA VAL A 106 -65.67 18.92 -7.53
C VAL A 106 -66.04 17.48 -7.06
N ASP A 107 -66.43 17.47 -5.77
CA ASP A 107 -67.35 16.63 -4.98
C ASP A 107 -67.01 15.18 -4.55
N ASP A 108 -66.88 15.08 -3.21
CA ASP A 108 -67.70 14.34 -2.24
C ASP A 108 -67.96 12.83 -2.34
N SER A 109 -67.93 12.25 -1.13
CA SER A 109 -68.65 11.06 -0.64
C SER A 109 -68.10 9.70 -1.09
N GLU A 110 -67.56 8.92 -0.16
CA GLU A 110 -68.22 7.91 0.71
C GLU A 110 -68.18 6.49 0.13
N ASN A 111 -67.76 5.60 1.03
CA ASN A 111 -68.21 4.23 1.23
C ASN A 111 -67.84 3.05 0.31
N ASP A 112 -67.49 2.01 1.07
CA ASP A 112 -67.85 0.60 0.94
C ASP A 112 -67.14 -0.31 -0.07
N GLY A 113 -66.55 -1.36 0.51
CA GLY A 113 -67.12 -2.68 0.24
C GLY A 113 -66.19 -3.70 -0.43
N HIS A 114 -65.83 -4.72 0.37
CA HIS A 114 -65.74 -6.15 0.04
C HIS A 114 -64.79 -6.61 -1.09
N MET A 115 -63.81 -7.49 -0.83
CA MET A 115 -63.83 -8.93 -0.46
C MET A 115 -63.79 -9.85 -1.69
N ALA A 116 -62.93 -10.88 -1.59
CA ALA A 116 -62.94 -12.15 -2.34
C ALA A 116 -62.50 -12.09 -3.83
N THR A 117 -61.87 -13.07 -4.48
CA THR A 117 -61.42 -14.45 -4.17
C THR A 117 -60.64 -14.97 -5.39
N ASP A 118 -59.74 -15.93 -5.13
CA ASP A 118 -59.48 -17.18 -5.87
C ASP A 118 -58.90 -17.25 -7.30
N GLU A 119 -57.83 -18.07 -7.32
CA GLU A 119 -57.61 -19.27 -8.14
C GLU A 119 -57.43 -19.18 -9.67
N SER A 120 -56.20 -19.52 -10.06
CA SER A 120 -55.83 -20.78 -10.75
C SER A 120 -55.51 -20.78 -12.25
N ILE A 121 -54.66 -21.78 -12.54
CA ILE A 121 -54.49 -22.59 -13.75
C ILE A 121 -53.21 -22.36 -14.58
N LEU A 122 -52.49 -23.47 -14.67
CA LEU A 122 -51.34 -23.83 -15.50
C LEU A 122 -51.60 -23.67 -17.01
N GLN A 123 -50.54 -23.45 -17.80
CA GLN A 123 -50.14 -24.43 -18.83
C GLN A 123 -48.76 -24.14 -19.42
N THR A 124 -47.99 -25.21 -19.54
CA THR A 124 -46.73 -25.41 -20.27
C THR A 124 -46.94 -25.50 -21.78
N HIS A 125 -46.00 -25.01 -22.60
CA HIS A 125 -45.67 -25.60 -23.93
C HIS A 125 -44.21 -25.26 -24.32
N GLU A 126 -43.48 -26.29 -24.75
CA GLU A 126 -42.19 -26.24 -25.46
C GLU A 126 -42.41 -26.09 -26.98
N TYR A 127 -41.49 -25.45 -27.72
CA TYR A 127 -40.75 -26.01 -28.87
C TYR A 127 -39.84 -24.99 -29.63
N SER A 128 -38.61 -25.44 -29.88
CA SER A 128 -37.64 -25.25 -31.00
C SER A 128 -37.34 -23.91 -31.72
N GLU A 129 -36.04 -23.54 -31.67
CA GLU A 129 -35.04 -23.24 -32.72
C GLU A 129 -35.30 -22.40 -34.01
N THR A 130 -34.46 -21.34 -34.16
CA THR A 130 -33.71 -20.81 -35.34
C THR A 130 -34.34 -19.86 -36.39
N THR A 131 -33.88 -18.59 -36.42
CA THR A 131 -33.14 -17.83 -37.48
C THR A 131 -33.36 -16.30 -37.39
N PRO A 132 -32.38 -15.43 -37.78
CA PRO A 132 -32.45 -13.97 -37.54
C PRO A 132 -32.99 -13.20 -38.76
N VAL A 133 -33.81 -12.16 -38.50
CA VAL A 133 -34.25 -11.17 -39.49
C VAL A 133 -33.46 -9.88 -39.29
N THR A 134 -32.79 -9.43 -40.35
CA THR A 134 -32.12 -8.14 -40.50
C THR A 134 -33.14 -7.05 -40.83
N THR A 135 -33.10 -5.91 -40.15
CA THR A 135 -33.85 -4.70 -40.55
C THR A 135 -32.90 -3.50 -40.54
N GLN A 136 -32.79 -2.84 -41.70
CA GLN A 136 -31.94 -1.65 -41.95
C GLN A 136 -32.57 -0.39 -41.34
N PHE A 137 -31.75 0.48 -40.77
CA PHE A 137 -32.12 1.87 -40.44
C PHE A 137 -31.32 2.83 -41.33
N GLU A 138 -32.01 3.76 -41.99
CA GLU A 138 -31.42 4.87 -42.74
C GLU A 138 -30.91 5.98 -41.81
N LEU A 139 -29.76 6.55 -42.14
CA LEU A 139 -29.06 7.62 -41.42
C LEU A 139 -29.14 8.90 -42.25
N GLU A 140 -29.76 9.95 -41.73
CA GLU A 140 -29.50 11.32 -42.20
C GLU A 140 -28.59 12.05 -41.18
N GLN A 141 -27.50 12.65 -41.69
CA GLN A 141 -26.56 13.44 -40.92
C GLN A 141 -26.68 14.91 -41.31
N GLU A 142 -26.95 15.79 -40.35
CA GLU A 142 -26.75 17.24 -40.53
C GLU A 142 -25.42 17.69 -39.90
N VAL A 143 -24.66 18.51 -40.64
CA VAL A 143 -23.34 19.01 -40.27
C VAL A 143 -23.47 20.42 -39.68
N ASN A 144 -23.03 20.61 -38.43
CA ASN A 144 -22.89 21.95 -37.84
C ASN A 144 -21.49 22.53 -38.15
N PRO A 145 -21.35 23.61 -38.93
CA PRO A 145 -20.05 24.04 -39.47
C PRO A 145 -19.07 24.69 -38.47
N ARG A 146 -19.39 24.79 -37.18
CA ARG A 146 -18.52 25.51 -36.21
C ARG A 146 -18.03 24.71 -35.00
N SER A 147 -18.37 23.43 -34.85
CA SER A 147 -17.92 22.63 -33.68
C SER A 147 -17.46 21.20 -33.96
N GLN A 148 -17.49 20.72 -35.22
CA GLN A 148 -17.08 19.35 -35.59
C GLN A 148 -17.58 18.23 -34.64
N LEU A 149 -18.80 18.35 -34.13
CA LEU A 149 -19.47 17.29 -33.35
C LEU A 149 -20.72 16.83 -34.09
N PHE A 150 -20.85 15.51 -34.27
CA PHE A 150 -22.02 14.87 -34.86
C PHE A 150 -23.13 14.75 -33.81
N THR A 151 -24.34 15.18 -34.14
CA THR A 151 -25.52 14.99 -33.30
C THR A 151 -26.53 14.14 -34.06
N THR A 152 -26.89 12.97 -33.50
CA THR A 152 -27.97 12.13 -34.03
C THR A 152 -29.17 12.24 -33.09
N ILE A 153 -30.32 12.65 -33.61
CA ILE A 153 -31.57 12.83 -32.84
C ILE A 153 -32.56 11.73 -33.27
N PHE A 154 -33.09 10.96 -32.31
CA PHE A 154 -34.26 10.10 -32.51
C PHE A 154 -35.45 10.65 -31.71
N ARG A 155 -36.66 10.67 -32.30
CA ARG A 155 -37.90 11.17 -31.66
C ARG A 155 -38.91 10.04 -31.36
N GLN A 156 -39.25 9.92 -30.05
CA GLN A 156 -40.55 9.54 -29.38
C GLN A 156 -41.24 8.16 -29.62
N PRO A 157 -42.25 7.72 -28.81
CA PRO A 157 -42.77 8.15 -27.49
C PRO A 157 -42.83 7.01 -26.40
N CYS A 158 -43.27 7.37 -25.19
CA CYS A 158 -43.34 6.57 -23.94
C CYS A 158 -44.11 5.24 -23.96
N ASN A 159 -43.63 4.21 -23.24
CA ASN A 159 -44.35 3.51 -22.13
C ASN A 159 -43.49 2.42 -21.43
N ILE A 160 -43.90 2.06 -20.22
CA ILE A 160 -43.13 1.41 -19.14
C ILE A 160 -43.11 -0.14 -19.25
N ARG A 161 -42.03 -0.73 -18.68
CA ARG A 161 -41.84 -2.11 -18.16
C ARG A 161 -41.18 -3.14 -19.08
N GLU A 162 -39.85 -3.23 -18.95
CA GLU A 162 -39.05 -4.47 -18.85
C GLU A 162 -37.57 -4.09 -18.91
N ILE A 163 -36.82 -4.19 -17.80
CA ILE A 163 -35.35 -4.18 -17.90
C ILE A 163 -34.92 -5.62 -18.13
N ILE A 164 -35.03 -6.05 -19.38
CA ILE A 164 -34.27 -7.16 -19.93
C ILE A 164 -32.82 -6.68 -19.94
N LEU A 165 -31.95 -7.35 -19.17
CA LEU A 165 -30.50 -7.19 -19.19
C LEU A 165 -29.94 -7.76 -20.50
N THR A 166 -30.30 -7.15 -21.62
CA THR A 166 -29.58 -7.34 -22.88
C THR A 166 -28.23 -6.68 -22.72
N LYS A 167 -27.16 -7.45 -22.95
CA LYS A 167 -25.77 -6.99 -23.07
C LYS A 167 -25.69 -5.82 -24.06
N MET A 168 -25.91 -4.61 -23.60
CA MET A 168 -25.26 -3.44 -24.18
C MET A 168 -23.80 -3.56 -23.78
N CYS A 169 -23.01 -4.03 -24.73
CA CYS A 169 -21.57 -3.79 -24.80
C CYS A 169 -21.37 -2.28 -24.94
N LEU A 170 -21.67 -1.53 -23.87
CA LEU A 170 -20.90 -0.35 -23.58
C LEU A 170 -19.48 -0.87 -23.50
N LYS A 171 -18.64 -0.50 -24.47
CA LYS A 171 -17.26 -0.17 -24.18
C LYS A 171 -17.28 0.95 -23.15
N GLN A 172 -17.75 0.65 -21.93
CA GLN A 172 -17.01 1.07 -20.76
C GLN A 172 -15.61 0.59 -21.12
N LYS A 173 -14.75 1.55 -21.49
CA LYS A 173 -13.43 1.50 -20.88
C LYS A 173 -13.73 1.34 -19.40
N ARG A 174 -13.84 0.08 -18.96
CA ARG A 174 -13.43 -0.28 -17.63
C ARG A 174 -12.10 0.44 -17.56
N ASN A 175 -12.02 1.49 -16.77
CA ASN A 175 -10.79 1.73 -16.06
C ASN A 175 -10.62 0.48 -15.18
N VAL A 176 -10.26 -0.64 -15.84
CA VAL A 176 -9.18 -1.47 -15.36
C VAL A 176 -8.12 -0.42 -15.15
N PHE A 177 -7.95 0.01 -13.91
CA PHE A 177 -6.65 0.49 -13.51
C PHE A 177 -5.73 -0.61 -14.03
N ARG A 178 -5.09 -0.36 -15.17
CA ARG A 178 -3.88 -1.07 -15.49
C ARG A 178 -3.01 -0.63 -14.34
N VAL A 179 -2.94 -1.45 -13.29
CA VAL A 179 -1.78 -1.44 -12.43
C VAL A 179 -0.68 -1.78 -13.42
N GLY A 180 -0.08 -0.75 -14.03
CA GLY A 180 1.10 -0.91 -14.83
C GLY A 180 2.08 -1.73 -14.00
N GLN A 181 2.75 -2.69 -14.62
CA GLN A 181 3.96 -3.20 -13.99
C GLN A 181 4.82 -1.97 -13.74
N MET A 182 4.97 -1.55 -12.47
CA MET A 182 5.98 -0.56 -12.12
C MET A 182 7.28 -1.08 -12.73
N LYS A 183 7.89 -0.28 -13.58
CA LYS A 183 9.22 -0.54 -14.09
C LYS A 183 10.18 0.34 -13.32
N TRP A 184 11.40 -0.13 -13.16
CA TRP A 184 12.45 0.65 -12.55
C TRP A 184 13.52 0.85 -13.59
N GLU A 185 14.10 2.04 -13.60
CA GLU A 185 15.34 2.29 -14.33
C GLU A 185 16.36 1.22 -13.90
N HIS A 186 17.00 0.58 -14.88
CA HIS A 186 18.00 -0.45 -14.60
C HIS A 186 19.36 0.14 -14.19
N GLU A 187 19.55 1.45 -14.35
CA GLU A 187 20.74 2.16 -13.92
C GLU A 187 20.60 2.68 -12.49
N GLY A 188 21.43 2.15 -11.59
CA GLY A 188 21.48 2.58 -10.20
C GLY A 188 22.28 3.86 -10.02
N ILE A 189 21.76 4.73 -9.17
CA ILE A 189 22.41 5.96 -8.71
C ILE A 189 22.98 5.67 -7.31
N THR A 190 24.28 5.88 -7.11
CA THR A 190 24.88 5.78 -5.78
C THR A 190 24.47 6.98 -4.93
N VAL A 191 23.76 6.73 -3.83
CA VAL A 191 23.18 7.78 -2.96
C VAL A 191 23.81 7.86 -1.58
N ALA A 192 24.57 6.84 -1.18
CA ALA A 192 25.37 6.83 0.04
C ALA A 192 26.58 5.89 -0.14
N GLY A 193 27.71 6.24 0.47
CA GLY A 193 28.98 5.56 0.24
C GLY A 193 29.52 5.82 -1.18
N GLY A 194 30.21 4.84 -1.76
CA GLY A 194 30.77 4.96 -3.12
C GLY A 194 32.11 5.71 -3.22
N TYR A 195 32.58 6.32 -2.12
CA TYR A 195 33.88 6.99 -2.02
C TYR A 195 35.00 6.06 -1.51
N GLY A 196 34.92 4.78 -1.88
CA GLY A 196 35.79 3.72 -1.38
C GLY A 196 35.33 3.11 -0.05
N ILE A 197 36.01 2.04 0.35
CA ILE A 197 35.85 1.40 1.65
C ILE A 197 36.54 2.23 2.72
N GLY A 198 35.86 2.50 3.84
CA GLY A 198 36.48 3.19 4.98
C GLY A 198 35.47 3.67 6.02
N SER A 199 35.96 4.44 6.99
CA SER A 199 35.22 4.88 8.18
C SER A 199 34.86 6.36 8.17
N GLU A 200 35.23 7.11 7.13
CA GLU A 200 34.83 8.51 6.97
C GLU A 200 33.31 8.66 6.88
N LEU A 201 32.79 9.86 7.12
CA LEU A 201 31.32 10.11 7.12
C LEU A 201 30.69 9.98 5.72
N ASN A 202 31.49 10.03 4.66
CA ASN A 202 31.06 9.76 3.29
C ASN A 202 31.41 8.33 2.82
N GLN A 203 31.90 7.46 3.70
CA GLN A 203 32.27 6.09 3.37
C GLN A 203 31.41 5.09 4.14
N LEU A 204 31.27 3.90 3.56
CA LEU A 204 30.62 2.74 4.19
C LEU A 204 31.59 1.56 4.15
N ASN A 205 31.34 0.56 4.99
CA ASN A 205 32.12 -0.65 5.07
C ASN A 205 31.20 -1.85 5.32
N TYR A 206 30.87 -2.55 4.23
CA TYR A 206 29.87 -3.62 4.19
C TYR A 206 28.52 -3.21 4.80
N PRO A 207 27.77 -2.26 4.20
CA PRO A 207 26.43 -1.91 4.67
C PRO A 207 25.47 -3.09 4.50
N TRP A 208 24.63 -3.36 5.50
CA TRP A 208 23.67 -4.47 5.51
C TRP A 208 22.23 -3.99 5.46
N GLY A 209 21.57 -3.87 6.61
CA GLY A 209 20.20 -3.40 6.70
C GLY A 209 20.09 -1.91 6.41
N ILE A 210 18.98 -1.55 5.77
CA ILE A 210 18.64 -0.16 5.47
C ILE A 210 17.18 0.11 5.79
N PHE A 211 16.91 1.35 6.15
CA PHE A 211 15.56 1.85 6.36
C PHE A 211 15.44 3.24 5.75
N VAL A 212 14.38 3.50 4.99
CA VAL A 212 14.12 4.81 4.40
C VAL A 212 12.96 5.46 5.15
N ASP A 213 13.19 6.64 5.71
CA ASP A 213 12.19 7.36 6.49
C ASP A 213 11.19 8.15 5.63
N ARG A 214 10.16 8.72 6.27
CA ARG A 214 9.13 9.53 5.59
C ARG A 214 9.68 10.81 4.94
N ASN A 215 10.87 11.24 5.33
CA ASN A 215 11.59 12.41 4.81
C ASN A 215 12.64 12.02 3.75
N ASN A 216 12.66 10.75 3.32
CA ASN A 216 13.64 10.17 2.41
C ASN A 216 15.09 10.19 2.93
N SER A 217 15.30 10.22 4.24
CA SER A 217 16.61 9.91 4.82
C SER A 217 16.81 8.41 4.85
N ILE A 218 18.04 7.95 4.57
CA ILE A 218 18.41 6.54 4.61
C ILE A 218 19.16 6.28 5.91
N PHE A 219 18.65 5.35 6.72
CA PHE A 219 19.40 4.78 7.83
C PHE A 219 20.07 3.50 7.36
N ILE A 220 21.32 3.28 7.77
CA ILE A 220 22.19 2.22 7.24
C ILE A 220 22.92 1.56 8.39
N ALA A 221 22.77 0.25 8.54
CA ALA A 221 23.61 -0.57 9.40
C ALA A 221 24.98 -0.77 8.71
N ASP A 222 25.98 -0.01 9.14
CA ASP A 222 27.33 0.00 8.58
C ASP A 222 28.20 -1.00 9.36
N CYS A 223 28.02 -2.28 9.05
CA CYS A 223 28.45 -3.42 9.87
C CYS A 223 29.93 -3.33 10.30
N LEU A 224 30.88 -3.25 9.35
CA LEU A 224 32.30 -3.29 9.71
C LEU A 224 32.87 -1.97 10.22
N ASN A 225 32.07 -0.90 10.19
CA ASN A 225 32.37 0.34 10.92
C ASN A 225 31.66 0.39 12.28
N HIS A 226 30.92 -0.66 12.67
CA HIS A 226 30.31 -0.80 14.00
C HIS A 226 29.38 0.35 14.38
N ARG A 227 28.61 0.84 13.40
CA ARG A 227 27.78 2.04 13.55
C ARG A 227 26.50 1.98 12.72
N VAL A 228 25.56 2.85 13.06
CA VAL A 228 24.40 3.16 12.22
C VAL A 228 24.52 4.59 11.73
N MET A 229 24.45 4.74 10.40
CA MET A 229 24.52 6.03 9.71
C MET A 229 23.13 6.48 9.31
N LYS A 230 22.83 7.78 9.41
CA LYS A 230 21.70 8.44 8.75
C LYS A 230 22.24 9.31 7.63
N TRP A 231 21.70 9.16 6.43
CA TRP A 231 22.11 9.89 5.24
C TRP A 231 20.95 10.69 4.66
N ASN A 232 21.17 11.99 4.47
CA ASN A 232 20.24 12.87 3.77
C ASN A 232 20.60 12.88 2.28
N LEU A 233 19.65 12.58 1.39
CA LEU A 233 19.91 12.48 -0.06
C LEU A 233 20.43 13.76 -0.71
N LYS A 234 20.34 14.90 -0.02
CA LYS A 234 20.88 16.19 -0.48
C LYS A 234 22.35 16.41 -0.07
N GLU A 235 22.90 15.51 0.73
CA GLU A 235 24.22 15.64 1.34
C GLU A 235 25.16 14.52 0.87
N ASN A 236 26.45 14.84 0.76
CA ASN A 236 27.48 13.87 0.33
C ASN A 236 28.13 13.12 1.51
N ARG A 237 27.60 13.28 2.73
CA ARG A 237 28.06 12.59 3.93
C ARG A 237 26.88 12.27 4.83
N GLY A 238 27.01 11.23 5.64
CA GLY A 238 26.02 10.88 6.67
C GLY A 238 26.40 11.40 8.06
N GLU A 239 25.48 11.17 9.00
CA GLU A 239 25.64 11.38 10.44
C GLU A 239 25.61 10.03 11.15
N ILE A 240 26.47 9.85 12.16
CA ILE A 240 26.39 8.69 13.07
C ILE A 240 25.24 8.93 14.06
N VAL A 241 24.24 8.05 14.02
CA VAL A 241 23.06 8.13 14.89
C VAL A 241 23.07 7.10 16.02
N ALA A 242 23.83 6.01 15.87
CA ALA A 242 24.07 5.03 16.93
C ALA A 242 25.41 4.31 16.71
N GLY A 243 26.04 3.85 17.80
CA GLY A 243 27.36 3.22 17.75
C GLY A 243 28.47 4.20 17.34
N GLY A 244 29.50 3.71 16.64
CA GLY A 244 30.64 4.54 16.20
C GLY A 244 31.65 4.88 17.29
N ASN A 245 31.47 4.36 18.52
CA ASN A 245 32.39 4.55 19.65
C ASN A 245 33.44 3.43 19.74
N GLY A 246 33.85 2.89 18.60
CA GLY A 246 34.71 1.71 18.48
C GLY A 246 33.95 0.38 18.58
N GLN A 247 34.62 -0.70 18.16
CA GLN A 247 34.12 -2.06 18.28
C GLN A 247 34.13 -2.50 19.75
N GLY A 248 33.01 -3.04 20.25
CA GLY A 248 32.96 -3.59 21.60
C GLY A 248 31.55 -3.91 22.09
N SER A 249 31.44 -4.31 23.35
CA SER A 249 30.20 -4.78 23.97
C SER A 249 29.59 -3.78 24.97
N LYS A 250 30.20 -2.59 25.14
CA LYS A 250 29.59 -1.50 25.93
C LYS A 250 28.23 -1.11 25.35
N ILE A 251 27.39 -0.48 26.16
CA ILE A 251 26.01 -0.15 25.77
C ILE A 251 25.95 0.75 24.52
N ASP A 252 26.97 1.57 24.32
CA ASP A 252 27.12 2.55 23.25
C ASP A 252 28.05 2.09 22.10
N GLN A 253 28.45 0.82 22.11
CA GLN A 253 29.30 0.19 21.10
C GLN A 253 28.56 -0.94 20.41
N PHE A 254 28.92 -1.22 19.15
CA PHE A 254 28.39 -2.36 18.40
C PHE A 254 29.50 -3.28 17.92
N VAL A 255 29.12 -4.50 17.54
CA VAL A 255 29.94 -5.41 16.75
C VAL A 255 29.09 -5.88 15.56
N CYS A 256 29.34 -5.33 14.37
CA CYS A 256 28.60 -5.60 13.14
C CYS A 256 27.06 -5.52 13.31
N PRO A 257 26.49 -4.30 13.41
CA PRO A 257 25.04 -4.15 13.31
C PRO A 257 24.55 -4.69 11.96
N SER A 258 23.54 -5.55 12.00
CA SER A 258 23.05 -6.30 10.83
C SER A 258 21.82 -5.66 10.20
N ASP A 259 20.87 -5.21 11.02
CA ASP A 259 19.62 -4.61 10.58
C ASP A 259 19.07 -3.62 11.59
N ILE A 260 18.14 -2.78 11.14
CA ILE A 260 17.56 -1.67 11.91
C ILE A 260 16.05 -1.55 11.70
N ALA A 261 15.35 -1.16 12.76
CA ALA A 261 13.95 -0.75 12.70
C ALA A 261 13.79 0.61 13.39
N ILE A 262 12.88 1.46 12.89
CA ILE A 262 12.69 2.80 13.43
C ILE A 262 11.23 3.04 13.74
N ASP A 263 10.98 3.46 14.98
CA ASP A 263 9.73 4.02 15.44
C ASP A 263 9.81 5.54 15.28
N GLN A 264 9.36 6.03 14.13
CA GLN A 264 9.47 7.45 13.78
C GLN A 264 8.58 8.35 14.66
N GLU A 265 7.49 7.83 15.22
CA GLU A 265 6.61 8.60 16.08
C GLU A 265 7.27 8.91 17.42
N ASN A 266 8.00 7.93 17.96
CA ASN A 266 8.67 8.05 19.26
C ASN A 266 10.16 8.38 19.13
N GLN A 267 10.66 8.54 17.89
CA GLN A 267 12.07 8.81 17.59
C GLN A 267 13.01 7.77 18.21
N LEU A 268 12.64 6.49 18.11
CA LEU A 268 13.43 5.37 18.62
C LEU A 268 13.98 4.51 17.47
N LEU A 269 15.27 4.19 17.56
CA LEU A 269 15.97 3.28 16.66
C LEU A 269 16.22 1.96 17.39
N TYR A 270 15.95 0.84 16.74
CA TYR A 270 16.25 -0.51 17.22
C TYR A 270 17.28 -1.13 16.29
N VAL A 271 18.35 -1.67 16.87
CA VAL A 271 19.50 -2.18 16.11
C VAL A 271 19.75 -3.63 16.50
N CYS A 272 19.84 -4.51 15.51
CA CYS A 272 20.35 -5.86 15.68
C CYS A 272 21.88 -5.82 15.74
N ASP A 273 22.43 -5.73 16.95
CA ASP A 273 23.85 -5.80 17.25
C ASP A 273 24.29 -7.28 17.25
N HIS A 274 24.45 -7.80 16.03
CA HIS A 274 24.41 -9.22 15.72
C HIS A 274 25.50 -10.01 16.45
N GLU A 275 26.76 -9.59 16.38
CA GLU A 275 27.87 -10.35 16.98
C GLU A 275 27.89 -10.24 18.52
N ASN A 276 27.38 -9.13 19.06
CA ASN A 276 27.13 -9.00 20.51
C ASN A 276 25.87 -9.76 20.96
N ARG A 277 25.11 -10.33 20.02
CA ARG A 277 23.90 -11.13 20.26
C ARG A 277 22.86 -10.39 21.11
N ARG A 278 22.50 -9.18 20.69
CA ARG A 278 21.50 -8.36 21.38
C ARG A 278 20.76 -7.41 20.43
N VAL A 279 19.58 -6.98 20.85
CA VAL A 279 18.88 -5.85 20.24
C VAL A 279 18.95 -4.64 21.17
N VAL A 280 19.45 -3.53 20.63
CA VAL A 280 19.64 -2.27 21.35
C VAL A 280 18.64 -1.23 20.83
N GLN A 281 17.96 -0.56 21.75
CA GLN A 281 17.16 0.63 21.49
C GLN A 281 18.00 1.87 21.76
N TRP A 282 17.90 2.84 20.86
CA TRP A 282 18.58 4.12 20.92
C TRP A 282 17.58 5.25 20.69
N SER A 283 17.63 6.29 21.51
CA SER A 283 16.85 7.51 21.26
C SER A 283 17.53 8.38 20.20
N LEU A 284 16.79 8.74 19.16
CA LEU A 284 17.27 9.64 18.10
C LEU A 284 17.30 11.11 18.54
N THR A 285 16.68 11.44 19.68
CA THR A 285 16.66 12.80 20.25
C THR A 285 17.58 12.95 21.45
N ASN A 286 17.74 11.92 22.27
CA ASN A 286 18.66 11.88 23.42
C ASN A 286 19.72 10.79 23.21
N LYS A 287 20.90 11.16 22.70
CA LYS A 287 21.95 10.19 22.34
C LYS A 287 22.50 9.36 23.53
N SER A 288 22.21 9.75 24.77
CA SER A 288 22.61 9.01 25.98
C SER A 288 21.56 8.01 26.47
N ASP A 289 20.34 8.03 25.91
CA ASP A 289 19.26 7.12 26.26
C ASP A 289 19.33 5.86 25.39
N ILE A 290 19.94 4.82 25.97
CA ILE A 290 20.29 3.57 25.29
C ILE A 290 19.93 2.38 26.19
N HIS A 291 19.19 1.42 25.63
CA HIS A 291 18.71 0.26 26.36
C HIS A 291 18.90 -1.04 25.59
N ILE A 292 19.34 -2.10 26.26
CA ILE A 292 19.28 -3.46 25.70
C ILE A 292 17.85 -3.96 25.93
N ILE A 293 17.09 -4.12 24.83
CA ILE A 293 15.70 -4.57 24.90
C ILE A 293 15.61 -6.10 24.84
N ILE A 294 16.49 -6.73 24.06
CA ILE A 294 16.55 -8.18 23.94
C ILE A 294 18.00 -8.64 24.10
N PRO A 295 18.41 -9.15 25.26
CA PRO A 295 19.73 -9.73 25.45
C PRO A 295 19.78 -11.19 24.94
N ASN A 296 20.99 -11.70 24.67
CA ASN A 296 21.27 -13.11 24.35
C ASN A 296 20.48 -13.67 23.14
N ILE A 297 20.33 -12.87 22.09
CA ILE A 297 19.66 -13.24 20.85
C ILE A 297 20.63 -13.13 19.67
N ASP A 298 20.81 -14.23 18.93
CA ASP A 298 21.61 -14.23 17.70
C ASP A 298 20.83 -13.60 16.54
N CYS A 299 20.60 -12.28 16.66
CA CYS A 299 19.73 -11.52 15.80
C CYS A 299 20.37 -11.16 14.45
N PHE A 300 19.53 -10.99 13.42
CA PHE A 300 20.00 -10.56 12.09
C PHE A 300 19.04 -9.62 11.38
N GLY A 301 17.74 -9.88 11.49
CA GLY A 301 16.69 -9.02 10.98
C GLY A 301 15.86 -8.47 12.13
N VAL A 302 15.45 -7.21 11.99
CA VAL A 302 14.50 -6.57 12.91
C VAL A 302 13.52 -5.71 12.13
N VAL A 303 12.24 -5.85 12.44
CA VAL A 303 11.19 -5.03 11.82
C VAL A 303 10.13 -4.68 12.87
N MET A 304 9.47 -3.55 12.68
CA MET A 304 8.39 -3.09 13.55
C MET A 304 7.09 -2.92 12.75
N ASP A 305 5.98 -3.41 13.31
CA ASP A 305 4.64 -3.16 12.74
C ASP A 305 4.02 -1.85 13.28
N ASN A 306 2.93 -1.39 12.66
CA ASN A 306 2.23 -0.17 13.08
C ASN A 306 1.55 -0.27 14.45
N ARG A 307 1.46 -1.47 15.04
CA ARG A 307 0.98 -1.71 16.42
C ARG A 307 2.13 -1.66 17.43
N ARG A 308 3.34 -1.29 16.98
CA ARG A 308 4.59 -1.21 17.75
C ARG A 308 5.00 -2.56 18.36
N TYR A 309 4.75 -3.65 17.65
CA TYR A 309 5.41 -4.92 17.93
C TYR A 309 6.74 -4.98 17.17
N LEU A 310 7.80 -5.35 17.89
CA LEU A 310 9.12 -5.60 17.35
C LEU A 310 9.26 -7.10 17.02
N TYR A 311 9.67 -7.41 15.81
CA TYR A 311 9.91 -8.78 15.34
C TYR A 311 11.40 -8.94 15.11
N VAL A 312 11.99 -10.01 15.64
CA VAL A 312 13.43 -10.26 15.60
C VAL A 312 13.69 -11.71 15.21
N SER A 313 14.46 -11.90 14.14
CA SER A 313 14.90 -13.23 13.73
C SER A 313 16.06 -13.70 14.60
N ASN A 314 16.13 -14.99 14.89
CA ASN A 314 17.21 -15.62 15.64
C ASN A 314 17.78 -16.78 14.82
N ARG A 315 19.02 -16.65 14.33
CA ARG A 315 19.54 -17.64 13.37
C ARG A 315 19.97 -18.94 14.03
N VAL A 316 20.52 -18.87 15.24
CA VAL A 316 20.90 -20.07 15.99
C VAL A 316 19.67 -20.89 16.38
N LYS A 317 18.59 -20.23 16.83
CA LYS A 317 17.34 -20.93 17.20
C LYS A 317 16.43 -21.24 16.02
N ASN A 318 16.70 -20.68 14.84
CA ASN A 318 15.89 -20.85 13.64
C ASN A 318 14.43 -20.47 13.88
N GLU A 319 14.23 -19.29 14.47
CA GLU A 319 12.92 -18.78 14.85
C GLU A 319 12.82 -17.27 14.63
N VAL A 320 11.59 -16.76 14.63
CA VAL A 320 11.30 -15.34 14.78
C VAL A 320 10.44 -15.16 16.03
N ILE A 321 10.86 -14.22 16.88
CA ILE A 321 10.09 -13.78 18.04
C ILE A 321 9.47 -12.41 17.79
N ARG A 322 8.29 -12.19 18.36
CA ARG A 322 7.61 -10.91 18.42
C ARG A 322 7.55 -10.43 19.87
N LEU A 323 7.83 -9.16 20.10
CA LEU A 323 7.79 -8.54 21.43
C LEU A 323 6.99 -7.23 21.37
N LYS A 324 6.04 -7.02 22.29
CA LYS A 324 5.50 -5.68 22.49
C LYS A 324 6.48 -4.87 23.32
N LEU A 325 6.72 -3.61 22.97
CA LEU A 325 7.59 -2.74 23.76
C LEU A 325 7.14 -2.70 25.23
N GLY A 326 8.08 -2.94 26.14
CA GLY A 326 7.84 -3.06 27.59
C GLY A 326 7.60 -4.48 28.10
N GLU A 327 7.34 -5.46 27.22
CA GLU A 327 7.30 -6.86 27.61
C GLU A 327 8.71 -7.42 27.86
N LYS A 328 8.82 -8.37 28.80
CA LYS A 328 10.10 -9.01 29.14
C LYS A 328 10.40 -10.28 28.35
N LYS A 329 9.42 -10.82 27.62
CA LYS A 329 9.52 -12.10 26.94
C LYS A 329 8.83 -12.04 25.57
N GLY A 330 9.56 -12.41 24.53
CA GLY A 330 9.02 -12.52 23.18
C GLY A 330 8.12 -13.74 23.01
N THR A 331 7.17 -13.63 22.09
CA THR A 331 6.29 -14.71 21.63
C THR A 331 6.85 -15.29 20.33
N LEU A 332 6.96 -16.61 20.23
CA LEU A 332 7.33 -17.28 18.98
C LEU A 332 6.25 -17.07 17.91
N VAL A 333 6.62 -16.59 16.73
CA VAL A 333 5.67 -16.32 15.62
C VAL A 333 6.02 -17.01 14.31
N ALA A 334 7.24 -17.50 14.14
CA ALA A 334 7.63 -18.33 13.00
C ALA A 334 8.81 -19.25 13.35
N GLY A 335 8.88 -20.42 12.75
CA GLY A 335 9.94 -21.41 13.00
C GLY A 335 9.87 -22.02 14.40
N GLY A 336 11.03 -22.20 15.04
CA GLY A 336 11.14 -22.73 16.42
C GLY A 336 10.98 -24.25 16.54
N ASN A 337 10.71 -24.97 15.46
CA ASN A 337 10.61 -26.43 15.42
C ASN A 337 11.90 -27.11 14.93
N GLY A 338 13.05 -26.51 15.28
CA GLY A 338 14.37 -26.92 14.83
C GLY A 338 14.74 -26.42 13.43
N LYS A 339 16.02 -26.60 13.08
CA LYS A 339 16.56 -26.30 11.75
C LYS A 339 16.02 -27.29 10.73
N GLY A 340 15.43 -26.79 9.65
CA GLY A 340 14.94 -27.64 8.55
C GLY A 340 14.16 -26.84 7.51
N ASN A 341 13.55 -27.55 6.56
CA ASN A 341 12.85 -26.96 5.41
C ASN A 341 11.34 -27.27 5.37
N ARG A 342 10.78 -27.85 6.44
CA ARG A 342 9.32 -28.00 6.59
C ARG A 342 8.64 -26.63 6.72
N PHE A 343 7.32 -26.58 6.59
CA PHE A 343 6.56 -25.32 6.63
C PHE A 343 6.52 -24.65 8.00
N ASN A 344 6.81 -25.37 9.08
CA ASN A 344 6.97 -24.84 10.45
C ASN A 344 8.43 -24.73 10.89
N GLN A 345 9.39 -24.88 9.97
CA GLN A 345 10.82 -24.81 10.23
C GLN A 345 11.47 -23.70 9.41
N LEU A 346 12.55 -23.16 9.97
CA LEU A 346 13.44 -22.21 9.30
C LEU A 346 14.87 -22.76 9.34
N ASN A 347 15.75 -22.18 8.55
CA ASN A 347 17.17 -22.45 8.54
C ASN A 347 17.92 -21.14 8.30
N TYR A 348 18.47 -20.60 9.40
CA TYR A 348 19.20 -19.34 9.40
C TYR A 348 18.36 -18.14 8.92
N PRO A 349 17.20 -17.86 9.57
CA PRO A 349 16.32 -16.77 9.16
C PRO A 349 17.00 -15.39 9.26
N GLY A 350 16.75 -14.54 8.28
CA GLY A 350 17.41 -13.24 8.12
C GLY A 350 16.46 -12.06 8.24
N PHE A 351 16.49 -11.19 7.23
CA PHE A 351 15.61 -10.02 7.11
C PHE A 351 14.14 -10.43 7.04
N MET A 352 13.29 -9.48 7.40
CA MET A 352 11.85 -9.68 7.48
C MET A 352 11.09 -8.46 6.98
N SER A 353 9.85 -8.69 6.57
CA SER A 353 8.88 -7.64 6.25
C SER A 353 7.51 -8.03 6.77
N ILE A 354 6.65 -7.05 7.02
CA ILE A 354 5.29 -7.26 7.53
C ILE A 354 4.34 -6.53 6.61
N ASP A 355 3.30 -7.21 6.14
CA ASP A 355 2.26 -6.58 5.34
C ASP A 355 1.19 -5.90 6.21
N ASP A 356 0.28 -5.16 5.57
CA ASP A 356 -0.88 -4.49 6.18
C ASP A 356 -1.92 -5.45 6.80
N GLU A 357 -1.79 -6.76 6.58
CA GLU A 357 -2.57 -7.81 7.26
C GLU A 357 -1.80 -8.45 8.43
N TYR A 358 -0.67 -7.85 8.83
CA TYR A 358 0.25 -8.35 9.87
C TYR A 358 0.85 -9.72 9.57
N ALA A 359 0.87 -10.13 8.30
CA ALA A 359 1.57 -11.34 7.92
C ALA A 359 3.08 -11.09 7.81
N LEU A 360 3.85 -11.96 8.44
CA LEU A 360 5.30 -11.90 8.51
C LEU A 360 5.91 -12.63 7.31
N TYR A 361 6.78 -11.95 6.58
CA TYR A 361 7.62 -12.48 5.52
C TYR A 361 9.05 -12.60 6.03
N VAL A 362 9.66 -13.78 5.89
CA VAL A 362 10.99 -14.07 6.42
C VAL A 362 11.86 -14.65 5.32
N SER A 363 13.06 -14.10 5.17
CA SER A 363 14.10 -14.72 4.37
C SER A 363 14.66 -15.93 5.07
N ASP A 364 14.33 -17.12 4.56
CA ASP A 364 14.79 -18.41 5.06
C ASP A 364 16.07 -18.80 4.31
N ILE A 365 17.15 -18.12 4.69
CA ILE A 365 18.36 -17.89 3.86
C ILE A 365 18.93 -19.22 3.33
N HIS A 366 19.17 -20.19 4.22
CA HIS A 366 19.81 -21.46 3.85
C HIS A 366 18.84 -22.49 3.25
N ASN A 367 17.54 -22.16 3.18
CA ASN A 367 16.57 -22.93 2.41
C ASN A 367 16.21 -22.26 1.07
N HIS A 368 16.90 -21.17 0.71
CA HIS A 368 16.79 -20.54 -0.62
C HIS A 368 15.35 -20.13 -0.96
N ARG A 369 14.64 -19.58 0.04
CA ARG A 369 13.20 -19.25 -0.08
C ARG A 369 12.80 -18.08 0.80
N ILE A 370 11.69 -17.45 0.45
CA ILE A 370 10.95 -16.53 1.32
C ILE A 370 9.70 -17.25 1.81
N MET A 371 9.49 -17.19 3.12
CA MET A 371 8.35 -17.80 3.79
C MET A 371 7.42 -16.72 4.35
N LYS A 372 6.11 -16.93 4.23
CA LYS A 372 5.05 -16.07 4.79
C LYS A 372 4.32 -16.81 5.93
N TRP A 373 4.15 -16.16 7.07
CA TRP A 373 3.26 -16.59 8.15
C TRP A 373 2.15 -15.57 8.36
N LYS A 374 0.90 -16.03 8.35
CA LYS A 374 -0.22 -15.23 8.87
C LYS A 374 -0.13 -15.18 10.39
N GLU A 375 -0.72 -14.16 11.00
CA GLU A 375 -0.77 -14.04 12.45
C GLU A 375 -1.37 -15.32 13.08
N ASN A 376 -0.68 -15.86 14.09
CA ASN A 376 -1.03 -17.11 14.80
C ASN A 376 -1.01 -18.40 13.95
N ALA A 377 -0.51 -18.38 12.71
CA ALA A 377 -0.35 -19.59 11.92
C ALA A 377 0.73 -20.51 12.49
N LYS A 378 0.48 -21.82 12.49
CA LYS A 378 1.46 -22.83 12.92
C LYS A 378 2.49 -23.14 11.83
N ASP A 379 2.04 -23.07 10.58
CA ASP A 379 2.82 -23.34 9.39
C ASP A 379 2.85 -22.08 8.51
N GLY A 380 3.97 -21.88 7.82
CA GLY A 380 4.12 -20.85 6.81
C GLY A 380 3.86 -21.39 5.41
N ILE A 381 3.91 -20.50 4.43
CA ILE A 381 3.84 -20.83 3.01
C ILE A 381 5.04 -20.24 2.27
N VAL A 382 5.53 -20.94 1.26
CA VAL A 382 6.58 -20.42 0.37
C VAL A 382 5.95 -19.41 -0.58
N VAL A 383 6.49 -18.19 -0.63
CA VAL A 383 6.00 -17.11 -1.51
C VAL A 383 7.01 -16.65 -2.56
N ALA A 384 8.27 -17.06 -2.43
CA ALA A 384 9.31 -16.89 -3.44
C ALA A 384 10.42 -17.95 -3.26
N GLY A 385 11.02 -18.39 -4.37
CA GLY A 385 12.05 -19.44 -4.35
C GLY A 385 11.52 -20.80 -3.91
N GLY A 386 12.34 -21.56 -3.16
CA GLY A 386 11.98 -22.88 -2.63
C GLY A 386 12.11 -24.04 -3.62
N ASN A 387 12.61 -23.79 -4.84
CA ASN A 387 12.86 -24.80 -5.87
C ASN A 387 14.36 -25.16 -5.97
N GLY A 388 15.03 -25.21 -4.82
CA GLY A 388 16.48 -25.41 -4.72
C GLY A 388 17.29 -24.13 -4.93
N ASP A 389 18.58 -24.23 -4.62
CA ASP A 389 19.57 -23.20 -4.90
C ASP A 389 19.82 -23.08 -6.41
N GLY A 390 19.84 -21.86 -6.94
CA GLY A 390 20.10 -21.62 -8.35
C GLY A 390 19.72 -20.20 -8.79
N ASN A 391 19.85 -19.95 -10.10
CA ASN A 391 19.62 -18.63 -10.72
C ASN A 391 18.38 -18.58 -11.64
N GLY A 392 17.63 -19.68 -11.75
CA GLY A 392 16.35 -19.70 -12.48
C GLY A 392 15.33 -18.71 -11.90
N LEU A 393 14.32 -18.34 -12.68
CA LEU A 393 13.30 -17.36 -12.25
C LEU A 393 12.37 -17.87 -11.12
N ASN A 394 12.36 -19.17 -10.85
CA ASN A 394 11.68 -19.79 -9.70
C ASN A 394 12.65 -20.19 -8.58
N GLN A 395 13.93 -19.82 -8.69
CA GLN A 395 14.98 -20.16 -7.73
C GLN A 395 15.56 -18.89 -7.10
N LEU A 396 16.14 -19.05 -5.92
CA LEU A 396 16.88 -18.03 -5.19
C LEU A 396 18.21 -18.65 -4.73
N SER A 397 19.19 -17.83 -4.43
CA SER A 397 20.46 -18.24 -3.84
C SER A 397 20.82 -17.33 -2.67
N TYR A 398 20.72 -17.88 -1.45
CA TYR A 398 20.94 -17.19 -0.18
C TYR A 398 20.20 -15.84 -0.09
N PRO A 399 18.88 -15.79 -0.28
CA PRO A 399 18.14 -14.52 -0.29
C PRO A 399 18.31 -13.78 1.05
N ARG A 400 18.52 -12.46 0.98
CA ARG A 400 18.76 -11.60 2.15
C ARG A 400 17.58 -10.68 2.44
N GLY A 401 17.60 -9.43 2.00
CA GLY A 401 16.51 -8.48 2.17
C GLY A 401 15.22 -8.95 1.52
N VAL A 402 14.10 -8.69 2.19
CA VAL A 402 12.74 -8.93 1.71
C VAL A 402 11.88 -7.72 2.04
N VAL A 403 11.08 -7.25 1.08
CA VAL A 403 10.04 -6.24 1.28
C VAL A 403 8.78 -6.68 0.57
N VAL A 404 7.63 -6.42 1.17
CA VAL A 404 6.31 -6.67 0.57
C VAL A 404 5.57 -5.36 0.35
N ASP A 405 4.84 -5.23 -0.75
CA ASP A 405 3.98 -4.07 -1.00
C ASP A 405 2.48 -4.35 -0.74
N GLU A 406 1.68 -3.30 -0.89
CA GLU A 406 0.22 -3.33 -0.68
C GLU A 406 -0.51 -4.31 -1.61
N LEU A 407 0.07 -4.63 -2.77
CA LEU A 407 -0.47 -5.65 -3.69
C LEU A 407 0.06 -7.06 -3.38
N LYS A 408 0.75 -7.22 -2.25
CA LYS A 408 1.40 -8.44 -1.79
C LYS A 408 2.47 -8.95 -2.75
N ARG A 409 3.08 -8.06 -3.56
CA ARG A 409 4.26 -8.40 -4.35
C ARG A 409 5.45 -8.50 -3.42
N VAL A 410 6.27 -9.52 -3.62
CA VAL A 410 7.44 -9.82 -2.78
C VAL A 410 8.70 -9.45 -3.54
N TYR A 411 9.48 -8.57 -2.95
CA TYR A 411 10.76 -8.08 -3.46
C TYR A 411 11.87 -8.73 -2.64
N VAL A 412 12.87 -9.27 -3.31
CA VAL A 412 13.91 -10.08 -2.67
C VAL A 412 15.28 -9.70 -3.22
N SER A 413 16.23 -9.38 -2.35
CA SER A 413 17.64 -9.37 -2.75
C SER A 413 18.13 -10.81 -2.86
N ASP A 414 18.32 -11.28 -4.08
CA ASP A 414 18.84 -12.61 -4.39
C ASP A 414 20.36 -12.54 -4.38
N ASN A 415 20.92 -12.59 -3.17
CA ASN A 415 22.26 -12.12 -2.81
C ASN A 415 23.38 -12.76 -3.66
N MET A 416 23.43 -14.09 -3.73
CA MET A 416 24.46 -14.82 -4.46
C MET A 416 24.29 -14.73 -5.98
N ASN A 417 23.08 -14.38 -6.45
CA ASN A 417 22.81 -14.12 -7.86
C ASN A 417 22.95 -12.63 -8.24
N HIS A 418 23.37 -11.77 -7.30
CA HIS A 418 23.69 -10.36 -7.53
C HIS A 418 22.55 -9.56 -8.20
N ARG A 419 21.32 -9.82 -7.76
CA ARG A 419 20.11 -9.21 -8.34
C ARG A 419 19.05 -8.95 -7.27
N VAL A 420 18.10 -8.11 -7.61
CA VAL A 420 16.82 -8.01 -6.89
C VAL A 420 15.74 -8.60 -7.79
N MET A 421 14.91 -9.46 -7.21
CA MET A 421 13.83 -10.15 -7.90
C MET A 421 12.48 -9.73 -7.33
N GLN A 422 11.44 -9.74 -8.15
CA GLN A 422 10.05 -9.48 -7.76
C GLN A 422 9.18 -10.70 -8.07
N TRP A 423 8.32 -11.09 -7.12
CA TRP A 423 7.21 -12.02 -7.36
C TRP A 423 5.89 -11.29 -7.22
N CYS A 424 5.00 -11.48 -8.19
CA CYS A 424 3.59 -11.18 -7.99
C CYS A 424 2.96 -12.15 -6.99
N LYS A 425 1.84 -11.73 -6.39
CA LYS A 425 1.07 -12.58 -5.47
C LYS A 425 0.70 -13.89 -6.18
N ASP A 426 0.97 -15.01 -5.51
CA ASP A 426 0.68 -16.38 -5.97
C ASP A 426 1.40 -16.81 -7.27
N CYS A 427 2.43 -16.09 -7.69
CA CYS A 427 3.22 -16.40 -8.87
C CYS A 427 4.29 -17.48 -8.62
N SER A 428 4.42 -18.43 -9.55
CA SER A 428 5.39 -19.55 -9.44
C SER A 428 6.82 -19.18 -9.85
N LYS A 429 6.99 -18.05 -10.54
CA LYS A 429 8.26 -17.48 -11.00
C LYS A 429 8.25 -15.99 -10.72
N GLY A 430 9.43 -15.44 -10.47
CA GLY A 430 9.66 -14.02 -10.34
C GLY A 430 10.22 -13.42 -11.62
N GLU A 431 10.49 -12.13 -11.55
CA GLU A 431 11.08 -11.32 -12.59
C GLU A 431 12.31 -10.61 -12.00
N ILE A 432 13.37 -10.46 -12.81
CA ILE A 432 14.53 -9.67 -12.40
C ILE A 432 14.12 -8.21 -12.42
N LEU A 433 14.25 -7.54 -11.29
CA LEU A 433 13.91 -6.14 -11.14
C LEU A 433 15.08 -5.24 -11.52
N VAL A 434 16.23 -5.46 -10.87
CA VAL A 434 17.49 -4.75 -11.09
C VAL A 434 18.67 -5.68 -10.81
N GLY A 435 19.83 -5.37 -11.39
CA GLY A 435 21.02 -6.24 -11.33
C GLY A 435 20.87 -7.47 -12.23
N GLY A 436 21.57 -8.57 -11.88
CA GLY A 436 21.58 -9.79 -12.70
C GLY A 436 22.55 -9.75 -13.90
N ASN A 437 23.27 -8.64 -14.08
CA ASN A 437 24.29 -8.44 -15.12
C ASN A 437 25.71 -8.80 -14.63
N GLY A 438 25.80 -9.83 -13.78
CA GLY A 438 27.02 -10.23 -13.08
C GLY A 438 27.36 -9.36 -11.87
N ALA A 439 28.29 -9.86 -11.04
CA ALA A 439 28.86 -9.08 -9.94
C ALA A 439 29.70 -7.92 -10.48
N GLY A 440 29.50 -6.72 -9.94
CA GLY A 440 30.35 -5.59 -10.31
C GLY A 440 29.88 -4.25 -9.77
N LYS A 441 30.61 -3.18 -10.13
CA LYS A 441 30.40 -1.80 -9.65
C LYS A 441 29.65 -0.92 -10.64
N GLY A 442 29.32 -1.42 -11.84
CA GLY A 442 28.54 -0.69 -12.83
C GLY A 442 27.18 -0.23 -12.28
N SER A 443 26.55 0.76 -12.92
CA SER A 443 25.23 1.28 -12.52
C SER A 443 24.16 0.18 -12.55
N HIS A 444 24.22 -0.71 -13.53
CA HIS A 444 23.32 -1.86 -13.72
C HIS A 444 23.83 -3.17 -13.10
N GLN A 445 24.87 -3.11 -12.25
CA GLN A 445 25.44 -4.24 -11.54
C GLN A 445 25.30 -4.06 -10.02
N LEU A 446 25.17 -5.18 -9.33
CA LEU A 446 25.19 -5.27 -7.87
C LEU A 446 26.26 -6.29 -7.48
N PHE A 447 26.71 -6.26 -6.23
CA PHE A 447 27.62 -7.25 -5.69
C PHE A 447 27.21 -7.63 -4.26
N TYR A 448 26.64 -8.83 -4.15
CA TYR A 448 26.04 -9.38 -2.94
C TYR A 448 25.03 -8.43 -2.26
N PRO A 449 23.95 -8.00 -2.96
CA PRO A 449 22.97 -7.09 -2.38
C PRO A 449 22.31 -7.69 -1.13
N THR A 450 22.06 -6.85 -0.12
CA THR A 450 21.50 -7.27 1.19
C THR A 450 20.18 -6.56 1.51
N GLY A 451 20.17 -5.56 2.39
CA GLY A 451 18.95 -4.82 2.72
C GLY A 451 18.37 -4.11 1.49
N ILE A 452 17.05 -4.11 1.39
CA ILE A 452 16.29 -3.35 0.39
C ILE A 452 15.17 -2.57 1.05
N ALA A 453 14.83 -1.41 0.51
CA ALA A 453 13.74 -0.57 1.00
C ALA A 453 13.14 0.26 -0.14
N PHE A 454 11.89 0.68 0.01
CA PHE A 454 11.25 1.63 -0.90
C PHE A 454 11.08 2.98 -0.21
N ASP A 455 11.22 4.06 -0.97
CA ASP A 455 10.70 5.36 -0.54
C ASP A 455 9.19 5.49 -0.86
N ARG A 456 8.60 6.61 -0.44
CA ARG A 456 7.18 6.92 -0.70
C ARG A 456 6.83 7.04 -2.19
N LYS A 457 7.84 7.31 -3.04
CA LYS A 457 7.70 7.36 -4.50
C LYS A 457 7.98 6.01 -5.15
N ARG A 458 8.12 4.92 -4.36
CA ARG A 458 8.40 3.57 -4.86
C ARG A 458 9.78 3.41 -5.52
N ASN A 459 10.71 4.34 -5.32
CA ASN A 459 12.09 4.13 -5.72
C ASN A 459 12.71 3.05 -4.84
N LEU A 460 13.46 2.13 -5.46
CA LEU A 460 14.12 1.03 -4.77
C LEU A 460 15.50 1.48 -4.27
N TYR A 461 15.77 1.23 -3.00
CA TYR A 461 17.08 1.38 -2.39
C TYR A 461 17.65 0.00 -2.09
N VAL A 462 18.92 -0.21 -2.40
CA VAL A 462 19.61 -1.50 -2.23
C VAL A 462 20.95 -1.27 -1.53
N ALA A 463 21.19 -1.97 -0.43
CA ALA A 463 22.51 -2.09 0.17
C ALA A 463 23.37 -3.01 -0.69
N ASP A 464 24.15 -2.39 -1.57
CA ASP A 464 25.10 -3.03 -2.48
C ASP A 464 26.39 -3.36 -1.71
N ASN A 465 26.26 -4.37 -0.85
CA ASN A 465 27.10 -4.61 0.31
C ASN A 465 28.61 -4.65 0.02
N THR A 466 29.02 -5.47 -0.95
CA THR A 466 30.46 -5.65 -1.27
C THR A 466 31.02 -4.50 -2.10
N ASN A 467 30.15 -3.68 -2.68
CA ASN A 467 30.55 -2.41 -3.29
C ASN A 467 30.56 -1.23 -2.30
N HIS A 468 30.17 -1.46 -1.04
CA HIS A 468 30.22 -0.48 0.06
C HIS A 468 29.44 0.80 -0.26
N ARG A 469 28.25 0.62 -0.83
CA ARG A 469 27.38 1.72 -1.25
C ARG A 469 25.92 1.36 -1.11
N ILE A 470 25.07 2.38 -1.12
CA ILE A 470 23.63 2.24 -1.32
C ILE A 470 23.30 2.71 -2.73
N GLN A 471 22.65 1.85 -3.51
CA GLN A 471 22.15 2.16 -4.86
C GLN A 471 20.67 2.52 -4.77
N LYS A 472 20.25 3.56 -5.50
CA LYS A 472 18.86 3.94 -5.73
C LYS A 472 18.50 3.65 -7.19
N PHE A 473 17.38 3.01 -7.42
CA PHE A 473 16.78 2.81 -8.74
C PHE A 473 15.44 3.53 -8.78
N VAL A 474 15.28 4.41 -9.76
CA VAL A 474 14.09 5.25 -9.91
C VAL A 474 12.97 4.42 -10.52
N VAL A 475 11.74 4.59 -10.02
CA VAL A 475 10.58 3.98 -10.68
C VAL A 475 10.24 4.78 -11.93
N ASP A 476 10.04 4.12 -13.06
CA ASP A 476 9.58 4.75 -14.30
C ASP A 476 8.14 5.23 -14.11
N GLU A 477 7.95 6.55 -14.01
CA GLU A 477 6.64 7.19 -13.79
C GLU A 477 5.73 7.12 -15.05
N GLU A 478 6.21 6.58 -16.19
CA GLU A 478 5.43 6.50 -17.44
C GLU A 478 4.24 5.52 -17.40
N ASP A 479 4.20 4.60 -16.43
CA ASP A 479 3.15 3.56 -16.32
C ASP A 479 2.23 3.71 -15.09
N THR A 480 2.36 4.80 -14.32
CA THR A 480 1.45 5.13 -13.20
C THR A 480 0.36 6.11 -13.65
N ILE A 481 -0.71 5.60 -14.27
CA ILE A 481 -1.95 6.34 -14.59
C ILE A 481 -3.08 5.88 -13.68
#